data_AF-Q7JNR0-F1
#
_entry.id   AF-Q7JNR0-F1
#
_cell.length_a   1.000
_cell.length_b   1.000
_cell.length_c   1.000
_cell.angle_alpha   90.00
_cell.angle_beta   90.00
_cell.angle_gamma   90.00
#
_symmetry.space_group_name_H-M   'P 1'
#
loop_
_entity.id
_entity.type
_entity.pdbx_description
1 polymer ?
#
loop_
_entity_poly.entity_id
_entity_poly.type
_entity_poly.pdbx_seq_one_letter_code
_entity_poly.pdbx_strand_id
1 'polypeptide(L)'
;MRSVRDDMFPLQIVSNFVKESESYQKYRNQFKPAFKHFLTCVGLSEKDWYVNRPLRCETLFQQLSVLYTMTSQEDFLRIIRPHFEAAIAVENETHGKIKTSLQLIKNFYSNEFEEKLKELSDLAPELEKYQKNRSTDPEQNQQMDKIMNRFTELQRLLKSMIQEGTASIQSQHLKAMRYSIELYQKQNEQWSRSFASFANLKPDVTVKAKKTETPVEESKKNKKKIEKLSEGDKDL
;
A
#
# COMPACT_ATOMS: atom_id res chain seq x y z
N MET A 1 -43.07 -33.23 -17.23
CA MET A 1 -42.56 -31.84 -17.20
C MET A 1 -41.13 -31.89 -16.67
N ARG A 2 -40.13 -31.56 -17.50
CA ARG A 2 -38.74 -31.43 -17.05
C ARG A 2 -38.65 -30.13 -16.25
N SER A 3 -38.32 -30.22 -14.97
CA SER A 3 -38.03 -29.06 -14.14
C SER A 3 -36.71 -28.46 -14.64
N VAL A 4 -36.80 -27.34 -15.35
CA VAL A 4 -35.68 -26.52 -15.86
C VAL A 4 -35.00 -25.75 -14.72
N ARG A 5 -34.95 -26.31 -13.51
CA ARG A 5 -33.86 -26.02 -12.57
C ARG A 5 -32.72 -26.98 -12.92
N ASP A 6 -32.23 -26.83 -14.14
CA ASP A 6 -31.10 -27.56 -14.71
C ASP A 6 -29.95 -27.52 -13.72
N ASP A 7 -29.31 -28.68 -13.57
CA ASP A 7 -28.24 -28.96 -12.63
C ASP A 7 -27.22 -27.82 -12.60
N MET A 8 -27.33 -26.97 -11.58
CA MET A 8 -26.23 -26.10 -11.22
C MET A 8 -25.14 -27.03 -10.69
N PHE A 9 -23.94 -26.90 -11.24
CA PHE A 9 -22.76 -27.61 -10.74
C PHE A 9 -21.88 -26.61 -9.97
N PRO A 10 -22.19 -26.30 -8.69
CA PRO A 10 -21.46 -25.32 -7.89
C PRO A 10 -19.94 -25.50 -7.96
N LEU A 11 -19.43 -26.72 -7.84
CA LEU A 11 -17.98 -26.97 -7.93
C LEU A 11 -17.41 -26.60 -9.30
N GLN A 12 -18.16 -26.86 -10.38
CA GLN A 12 -17.74 -26.48 -11.72
C GLN A 12 -17.80 -24.97 -11.94
N ILE A 13 -18.78 -24.28 -11.34
CA ILE A 13 -18.85 -22.82 -11.33
C ILE A 13 -17.62 -22.22 -10.64
N VAL A 14 -17.28 -22.72 -9.45
CA VAL A 14 -16.07 -22.30 -8.73
C VAL A 14 -14.82 -22.58 -9.55
N SER A 15 -14.69 -23.79 -10.11
CA SER A 15 -13.53 -24.17 -10.94
C SER A 15 -13.38 -23.26 -12.17
N ASN A 16 -14.48 -22.99 -12.87
CA ASN A 16 -14.47 -22.09 -14.04
C ASN A 16 -14.10 -20.67 -13.63
N PHE A 17 -14.63 -20.17 -12.50
CA PHE A 17 -14.29 -18.85 -12.00
C PHE A 17 -12.83 -18.72 -11.55
N VAL A 18 -12.26 -19.76 -10.93
CA VAL A 18 -10.84 -19.79 -10.57
C VAL A 18 -9.97 -19.69 -11.83
N LYS A 19 -10.31 -20.39 -12.91
CA LYS A 19 -9.62 -20.27 -14.21
C LYS A 19 -9.79 -18.87 -14.82
N GLU A 20 -11.01 -18.33 -14.81
CA GLU A 20 -11.32 -16.99 -15.33
C GLU A 20 -10.54 -15.89 -14.58
N SER A 21 -10.35 -16.05 -13.27
CA SER A 21 -9.65 -15.09 -12.42
C SER A 21 -8.14 -15.29 -12.33
N GLU A 22 -7.54 -16.24 -13.06
CA GLU A 22 -6.11 -16.57 -12.94
C GLU A 22 -5.21 -15.36 -13.24
N SER A 23 -5.48 -14.60 -14.30
CA SER A 23 -4.70 -13.40 -14.65
C SER A 23 -4.81 -12.32 -13.58
N TYR A 24 -6.01 -12.16 -13.01
CA TYR A 24 -6.31 -11.21 -11.95
C TYR A 24 -5.54 -11.56 -10.67
N GLN A 25 -5.58 -12.83 -10.25
CA GLN A 25 -4.84 -13.32 -9.08
C GLN A 25 -3.32 -13.24 -9.28
N LYS A 26 -2.83 -13.62 -10.46
CA LYS A 26 -1.41 -13.52 -10.81
C LYS A 26 -0.91 -12.09 -10.70
N TYR A 27 -1.64 -11.12 -11.26
CA TYR A 27 -1.29 -9.70 -11.14
C TYR A 27 -1.28 -9.25 -9.68
N ARG A 28 -2.30 -9.64 -8.89
CA ARG A 28 -2.36 -9.31 -7.46
C ARG A 28 -1.12 -9.78 -6.70
N ASN A 29 -0.77 -11.05 -6.85
CA ASN A 29 0.36 -11.63 -6.14
C ASN A 29 1.70 -11.02 -6.55
N GLN A 30 1.88 -10.72 -7.84
CA GLN A 30 3.13 -10.18 -8.37
C GLN A 30 3.33 -8.70 -8.05
N PHE A 31 2.26 -7.89 -8.08
CA PHE A 31 2.37 -6.44 -7.91
C PHE A 31 2.30 -6.01 -6.44
N LYS A 32 1.76 -6.81 -5.52
CA LYS A 32 1.70 -6.48 -4.09
C LYS A 32 3.05 -6.05 -3.48
N PRO A 33 4.18 -6.75 -3.71
CA PRO A 33 5.49 -6.30 -3.24
C PRO A 33 5.93 -4.96 -3.87
N ALA A 34 5.68 -4.78 -5.18
CA ALA A 34 6.02 -3.56 -5.90
C ALA A 34 5.22 -2.36 -5.38
N PHE A 35 3.93 -2.55 -5.07
CA PHE A 35 3.09 -1.53 -4.46
C PHE A 35 3.59 -1.16 -3.06
N LYS A 36 3.95 -2.15 -2.24
CA LYS A 36 4.51 -1.89 -0.91
C LYS A 36 5.81 -1.08 -0.97
N HIS A 37 6.69 -1.39 -1.92
CA HIS A 37 7.89 -0.59 -2.17
C HIS A 37 7.53 0.83 -2.65
N PHE A 38 6.60 0.95 -3.60
CA PHE A 38 6.14 2.23 -4.11
C PHE A 38 5.63 3.17 -3.02
N LEU A 39 4.86 2.66 -2.04
CA LEU A 39 4.41 3.46 -0.89
C LEU A 39 5.59 4.15 -0.19
N THR A 40 6.68 3.42 0.05
CA THR A 40 7.88 3.99 0.70
C THR A 40 8.54 5.09 -0.12
N CYS A 41 8.53 4.97 -1.45
CA CYS A 41 9.09 5.98 -2.36
C CYS A 41 8.33 7.31 -2.33
N VAL A 42 7.01 7.27 -2.06
CA VAL A 42 6.15 8.46 -1.98
C VAL A 42 5.84 8.88 -0.54
N GLY A 43 6.65 8.42 0.42
CA GLY A 43 6.55 8.82 1.83
C GLY A 43 5.37 8.21 2.60
N LEU A 44 4.75 7.17 2.06
CA LEU A 44 3.65 6.42 2.67
C LEU A 44 4.10 5.04 3.21
N SER A 45 3.25 4.50 4.07
CA SER A 45 3.32 3.16 4.63
C SER A 45 1.92 2.57 4.71
N GLU A 46 1.79 1.25 4.77
CA GLU A 46 0.48 0.60 4.93
C GLU A 46 -0.26 1.06 6.19
N LYS A 47 0.51 1.45 7.24
CA LYS A 47 0.00 1.95 8.51
C LYS A 47 -0.74 3.28 8.40
N ASP A 48 -0.43 4.09 7.38
CA ASP A 48 -1.01 5.44 7.22
C ASP A 48 -2.52 5.44 6.95
N TRP A 49 -3.10 4.27 6.65
CA TRP A 49 -4.54 4.10 6.56
C TRP A 49 -5.23 3.82 7.90
N TYR A 50 -4.48 3.42 8.93
CA TYR A 50 -5.02 3.00 10.23
C TYR A 50 -4.63 3.95 11.36
N VAL A 51 -3.48 4.62 11.22
CA VAL A 51 -2.97 5.53 12.23
C VAL A 51 -2.51 6.83 11.60
N ASN A 52 -2.69 7.93 12.33
CA ASN A 52 -2.05 9.19 12.01
C ASN A 52 -0.66 9.18 12.65
N ARG A 53 0.38 9.41 11.86
CA ARG A 53 1.75 9.58 12.33
C ARG A 53 2.27 10.95 11.91
N PRO A 54 3.24 11.52 12.64
CA PRO A 54 3.94 12.70 12.15
C PRO A 54 4.63 12.38 10.82
N LEU A 55 4.53 13.32 9.90
CA LEU A 55 5.21 13.25 8.59
C LEU A 55 6.64 13.79 8.70
N ARG A 56 7.42 13.76 7.61
CA ARG A 56 8.87 13.95 7.72
C ARG A 56 9.23 15.37 8.17
N CYS A 57 8.52 16.38 7.68
CA CYS A 57 8.78 17.78 8.04
C CYS A 57 8.41 18.06 9.50
N GLU A 58 7.30 17.49 9.96
CA GLU A 58 6.89 17.59 11.36
C GLU A 58 7.90 16.89 12.28
N THR A 59 8.35 15.69 11.90
CA THR A 59 9.39 14.95 12.63
C THR A 59 10.68 15.75 12.71
N LEU A 60 11.11 16.35 11.59
CA LEU A 60 12.30 17.20 11.53
C LEU A 60 12.14 18.44 12.43
N PHE A 61 10.99 19.10 12.40
CA PHE A 61 10.71 20.26 13.25
C PHE A 61 10.74 19.91 14.74
N GLN A 62 10.15 18.78 15.13
CA GLN A 62 10.17 18.29 16.51
C GLN A 62 11.61 18.01 16.96
N GLN A 63 12.43 17.35 16.13
CA GLN A 63 13.84 17.09 16.43
C GLN A 63 14.66 18.37 16.58
N LEU A 64 14.49 19.34 15.69
CA LEU A 64 15.16 20.64 15.79
C LEU A 64 14.69 21.41 17.01
N SER A 65 13.39 21.41 17.30
CA SER A 65 12.83 22.09 18.47
C SER A 65 13.47 21.58 19.76
N VAL A 66 13.56 20.26 19.93
CA VAL A 66 14.25 19.65 21.08
C VAL A 66 15.71 20.10 21.18
N LEU A 67 16.44 20.09 20.06
CA LEU A 67 17.86 20.48 20.05
C LEU A 67 18.07 21.94 20.49
N TYR A 68 17.27 22.87 19.96
CA TYR A 68 17.45 24.31 20.20
C TYR A 68 16.86 24.80 21.54
N THR A 69 15.87 24.11 22.09
CA THR A 69 15.43 24.35 23.48
C THR A 69 16.55 24.00 24.47
N MET A 70 17.38 23.00 24.18
CA MET A 70 18.54 22.65 25.03
C MET A 70 19.68 23.68 24.97
N THR A 71 19.73 24.53 23.93
CA THR A 71 20.80 25.51 23.72
C THR A 71 20.36 26.96 23.97
N SER A 72 19.14 27.17 24.50
CA SER A 72 18.56 28.50 24.79
C SER A 72 18.51 29.45 23.58
N GLN A 73 18.40 28.92 22.36
CA GLN A 73 18.31 29.73 21.13
C GLN A 73 16.86 29.88 20.66
N GLU A 74 16.01 30.48 21.50
CA GLU A 74 14.59 30.69 21.19
C GLU A 74 14.37 31.54 19.93
N ASP A 75 15.27 32.49 19.65
CA ASP A 75 15.22 33.34 18.46
C ASP A 75 15.33 32.54 17.16
N PHE A 76 16.20 31.52 17.13
CA PHE A 76 16.33 30.65 15.96
C PHE A 76 15.02 29.89 15.70
N LEU A 77 14.43 29.32 16.77
CA LEU A 77 13.14 28.64 16.66
C LEU A 77 12.02 29.57 16.19
N ARG A 78 12.03 30.83 16.63
CA ARG A 78 11.08 31.85 16.16
C ARG A 78 11.25 32.16 14.68
N ILE A 79 12.48 32.17 14.17
CA ILE A 79 12.78 32.39 12.74
C ILE A 79 12.34 31.21 11.89
N ILE A 80 12.67 29.97 12.27
CA ILE A 80 12.41 28.81 11.41
C ILE A 80 10.97 28.30 11.46
N ARG A 81 10.25 28.52 12.57
CA ARG A 81 8.91 27.97 12.81
C ARG A 81 7.92 28.27 11.69
N PRO A 82 7.75 29.52 11.20
CA PRO A 82 6.77 29.81 10.14
C PRO A 82 7.04 29.03 8.84
N HIS A 83 8.31 28.81 8.50
CA HIS A 83 8.69 28.02 7.32
C HIS A 83 8.32 26.54 7.49
N PHE A 84 8.54 25.98 8.69
CA PHE A 84 8.16 24.62 9.02
C PHE A 84 6.64 24.44 9.06
N GLU A 85 5.90 25.35 9.69
CA GLU A 85 4.43 25.28 9.75
C GLU A 85 3.81 25.27 8.34
N ALA A 86 4.28 26.15 7.45
CA ALA A 86 3.85 26.17 6.05
C ALA A 86 4.22 24.87 5.31
N ALA A 87 5.43 24.36 5.49
CA ALA A 87 5.88 23.13 4.84
C ALA A 87 5.14 21.88 5.36
N ILE A 88 4.82 21.83 6.66
CA ILE A 88 4.02 20.79 7.31
C ILE A 88 2.58 20.79 6.76
N ALA A 89 1.96 21.97 6.63
CA ALA A 89 0.62 22.09 6.08
C ALA A 89 0.54 21.49 4.66
N VAL A 90 1.50 21.82 3.81
CA VAL A 90 1.58 21.28 2.43
C VAL A 90 1.89 19.79 2.40
N GLU A 91 2.77 19.30 3.27
CA GLU A 91 3.05 17.87 3.37
C GLU A 91 1.81 17.09 3.78
N ASN A 92 1.05 17.57 4.76
CA ASN A 92 -0.20 16.95 5.19
C ASN A 92 -1.25 16.93 4.06
N GLU A 93 -1.42 18.05 3.33
CA GLU A 93 -2.33 18.12 2.20
C GLU A 93 -1.92 17.15 1.08
N THR A 94 -0.63 17.15 0.72
CA THR A 94 -0.08 16.29 -0.33
C THR A 94 -0.18 14.82 0.04
N HIS A 95 0.18 14.48 1.27
CA HIS A 95 0.03 13.13 1.82
C HIS A 95 -1.42 12.65 1.78
N GLY A 96 -2.38 13.52 2.13
CA GLY A 96 -3.81 13.24 2.00
C GLY A 96 -4.23 12.94 0.55
N LYS A 97 -3.77 13.76 -0.41
CA LYS A 97 -4.06 13.56 -1.84
C LYS A 97 -3.46 12.26 -2.38
N ILE A 98 -2.21 11.95 -2.03
CA ILE A 98 -1.55 10.69 -2.43
C ILE A 98 -2.30 9.50 -1.82
N LYS A 99 -2.61 9.54 -0.53
CA LYS A 99 -3.36 8.49 0.17
C LYS A 99 -4.71 8.22 -0.50
N THR A 100 -5.47 9.27 -0.82
CA THR A 100 -6.75 9.15 -1.54
C THR A 100 -6.55 8.54 -2.93
N SER A 101 -5.54 8.99 -3.69
CA SER A 101 -5.29 8.45 -5.03
C SER A 101 -4.92 6.95 -5.01
N LEU A 102 -4.18 6.51 -4.00
CA LEU A 102 -3.73 5.13 -3.86
C LEU A 102 -4.75 4.23 -3.16
N GLN A 103 -5.88 4.77 -2.71
CA GLN A 103 -6.95 4.00 -2.08
C GLN A 103 -7.48 2.90 -3.00
N LEU A 104 -7.59 3.15 -4.31
CA LEU A 104 -8.04 2.14 -5.27
C LEU A 104 -7.10 0.93 -5.29
N ILE A 105 -5.79 1.17 -5.25
CA ILE A 105 -4.77 0.12 -5.27
C ILE A 105 -4.77 -0.62 -3.93
N LYS A 106 -4.93 0.10 -2.81
CA LYS A 106 -5.09 -0.53 -1.49
C LYS A 106 -6.32 -1.44 -1.44
N ASN A 107 -7.46 -0.99 -1.97
CA ASN A 107 -8.69 -1.77 -2.02
C ASN A 107 -8.50 -3.03 -2.88
N PHE A 108 -7.78 -2.91 -3.99
CA PHE A 108 -7.44 -4.07 -4.82
C PHE A 108 -6.62 -5.13 -4.07
N TYR A 109 -5.79 -4.71 -3.12
CA TYR A 109 -4.99 -5.59 -2.25
C TYR A 109 -5.64 -5.90 -0.90
N SER A 110 -6.86 -5.43 -0.65
CA SER A 110 -7.63 -5.95 0.47
C SER A 110 -7.86 -7.44 0.24
N ASN A 111 -7.89 -8.24 1.30
CA ASN A 111 -8.13 -9.69 1.19
C ASN A 111 -9.58 -10.01 0.80
N GLU A 112 -10.37 -8.99 0.41
CA GLU A 112 -11.79 -9.11 0.14
C GLU A 112 -12.10 -10.11 -0.97
N PHE A 113 -11.24 -10.15 -2.00
CA PHE A 113 -11.38 -11.12 -3.09
C PHE A 113 -11.11 -12.55 -2.60
N GLU A 114 -10.03 -12.78 -1.84
CA GLU A 114 -9.68 -14.08 -1.27
C GLU A 114 -10.74 -14.58 -0.29
N GLU A 115 -11.26 -13.70 0.57
CA GLU A 115 -12.30 -14.02 1.55
C GLU A 115 -13.59 -14.45 0.84
N LYS A 116 -14.04 -13.69 -0.16
CA LYS A 116 -15.23 -14.03 -0.95
C LYS A 116 -15.03 -15.29 -1.78
N LEU A 117 -13.84 -15.49 -2.37
CA LEU A 117 -13.53 -16.68 -3.16
C LEU A 117 -13.49 -17.93 -2.28
N LYS A 118 -12.93 -17.82 -1.07
CA LYS A 118 -12.95 -18.89 -0.08
C LYS A 118 -14.38 -19.23 0.33
N GLU A 119 -15.18 -18.22 0.68
CA GLU A 119 -16.58 -18.41 1.04
C GLU A 119 -17.38 -19.08 -0.09
N LEU A 120 -17.18 -18.65 -1.34
CA LEU A 120 -17.81 -19.27 -2.51
C LEU A 120 -17.38 -20.75 -2.65
N SER A 121 -16.09 -21.03 -2.42
CA SER A 121 -15.54 -22.40 -2.50
C SER A 121 -16.06 -23.30 -1.38
N ASP A 122 -16.30 -22.75 -0.18
CA ASP A 122 -16.82 -23.48 0.98
C ASP A 122 -18.33 -23.80 0.82
N LEU A 123 -19.10 -22.88 0.23
CA LEU A 123 -20.53 -23.07 -0.03
C LEU A 123 -20.83 -24.05 -1.18
N ALA A 124 -19.91 -24.22 -2.13
CA ALA A 124 -20.16 -25.05 -3.31
C ALA A 124 -20.42 -26.54 -2.99
N PRO A 125 -19.60 -27.23 -2.17
CA PRO A 125 -19.88 -28.59 -1.72
C PRO A 125 -21.17 -28.71 -0.90
N GLU A 126 -21.49 -27.68 -0.11
CA GLU A 126 -22.70 -27.67 0.71
C GLU A 126 -23.95 -27.63 -0.18
N LEU A 127 -23.96 -26.75 -1.17
CA LEU A 127 -25.05 -26.62 -2.12
C LEU A 127 -25.22 -27.89 -2.97
N GLU A 128 -24.13 -28.54 -3.39
CA GLU A 128 -24.21 -29.84 -4.07
C GLU A 128 -24.78 -30.95 -3.18
N LYS A 129 -24.47 -30.96 -1.87
CA LYS A 129 -25.05 -31.92 -0.93
C LYS A 129 -26.55 -31.72 -0.79
N TYR A 130 -27.02 -30.48 -0.65
CA TYR A 130 -28.46 -30.18 -0.62
C TYR A 130 -29.16 -30.55 -1.93
N GLN A 131 -28.51 -30.34 -3.08
CA GLN A 131 -29.04 -30.70 -4.39
C GLN A 131 -29.12 -32.21 -4.62
N LYS A 132 -28.19 -33.00 -4.06
CA LYS A 132 -28.22 -34.48 -4.11
C LYS A 132 -29.23 -35.06 -3.12
N ASN A 133 -29.32 -34.48 -1.93
CA ASN A 133 -30.21 -34.92 -0.84
C ASN A 133 -31.43 -34.01 -0.75
N ARG A 134 -32.16 -33.81 -1.86
CA ARG A 134 -33.35 -32.95 -1.86
C ARG A 134 -34.35 -33.45 -0.82
N SER A 135 -34.61 -32.63 0.17
CA SER A 135 -35.53 -32.93 1.24
C SER A 135 -36.92 -32.38 0.95
N THR A 136 -37.94 -33.09 1.43
CA THR A 136 -39.32 -32.58 1.46
C THR A 136 -39.57 -31.66 2.65
N ASP A 137 -38.62 -31.53 3.58
CA ASP A 137 -38.71 -30.68 4.76
C ASP A 137 -38.65 -29.18 4.39
N PRO A 138 -39.67 -28.38 4.72
CA PRO A 138 -39.67 -26.93 4.50
C PRO A 138 -38.47 -26.21 5.11
N GLU A 139 -37.97 -26.63 6.27
CA GLU A 139 -36.83 -25.97 6.93
C GLU A 139 -35.53 -26.17 6.14
N GLN A 140 -35.30 -27.40 5.66
CA GLN A 140 -34.14 -27.71 4.81
C GLN A 140 -34.22 -27.01 3.46
N ASN A 141 -35.43 -26.85 2.90
CA ASN A 141 -35.61 -26.07 1.67
C ASN A 141 -35.31 -24.57 1.88
N GLN A 142 -35.72 -23.98 3.01
CA GLN A 142 -35.35 -22.59 3.35
C GLN A 142 -33.84 -22.42 3.55
N GLN A 143 -33.16 -23.40 4.14
CA GLN A 143 -31.70 -23.38 4.27
C GLN A 143 -31.01 -23.44 2.90
N MET A 144 -31.46 -24.35 2.02
CA MET A 144 -30.96 -24.45 0.66
C MET A 144 -31.13 -23.12 -0.10
N ASP A 145 -32.29 -22.48 0.00
CA ASP A 145 -32.54 -21.19 -0.65
C ASP A 145 -31.60 -20.09 -0.12
N LYS A 146 -31.32 -20.06 1.19
CA LYS A 146 -30.34 -19.12 1.78
C LYS A 146 -28.94 -19.35 1.22
N ILE A 147 -28.48 -20.60 1.18
CA ILE A 147 -27.16 -20.98 0.66
C ILE A 147 -27.07 -20.64 -0.83
N MET A 148 -28.10 -20.97 -1.61
CA MET A 148 -28.15 -20.69 -3.04
C MET A 148 -28.13 -19.20 -3.35
N ASN A 149 -28.87 -18.39 -2.58
CA ASN A 149 -28.85 -16.94 -2.69
C ASN A 149 -27.47 -16.37 -2.36
N ARG A 150 -26.83 -16.83 -1.29
CA ARG A 150 -25.49 -16.39 -0.91
C ARG A 150 -24.43 -16.79 -1.95
N PHE A 151 -24.51 -18.02 -2.46
CA PHE A 151 -23.63 -18.50 -3.52
C PHE A 151 -23.73 -17.65 -4.79
N THR A 152 -24.96 -17.33 -5.21
CA THR A 152 -25.23 -16.49 -6.39
C THR A 152 -24.75 -15.05 -6.17
N GLU A 153 -24.96 -14.51 -4.97
CA GLU A 153 -24.48 -13.18 -4.60
C GLU A 153 -22.95 -13.09 -4.66
N LEU A 154 -22.25 -14.06 -4.06
CA LEU A 154 -20.79 -14.12 -4.08
C LEU A 154 -20.25 -14.25 -5.50
N GLN A 155 -20.88 -15.08 -6.35
CA GLN A 155 -20.52 -15.19 -7.75
C GLN A 155 -20.64 -13.83 -8.47
N ARG A 156 -21.72 -13.08 -8.22
CA ARG A 156 -21.92 -11.74 -8.81
C ARG A 156 -20.86 -10.75 -8.31
N LEU A 157 -20.59 -10.74 -7.01
CA LEU A 157 -19.59 -9.85 -6.41
C LEU A 157 -18.19 -10.13 -6.97
N LEU A 158 -17.77 -11.39 -6.96
CA LEU A 158 -16.48 -11.83 -7.49
C LEU A 158 -16.32 -11.54 -8.98
N LYS A 159 -17.36 -11.77 -9.79
CA LYS A 159 -17.36 -11.39 -11.21
C LYS A 159 -17.23 -9.88 -11.40
N SER A 160 -17.93 -9.07 -10.60
CA SER A 160 -17.82 -7.62 -10.68
C SER A 160 -16.41 -7.10 -10.37
N MET A 161 -15.68 -7.76 -9.45
CA MET A 161 -14.30 -7.40 -9.12
C MET A 161 -13.31 -7.65 -10.28
N ILE A 162 -13.57 -8.64 -11.14
CA ILE A 162 -12.70 -8.96 -12.29
C ILE A 162 -13.20 -8.38 -13.62
N GLN A 163 -14.43 -7.84 -13.67
CA GLN A 163 -15.17 -7.46 -14.88
C GLN A 163 -14.43 -6.45 -15.77
N GLU A 164 -13.74 -5.47 -15.17
CA GLU A 164 -13.00 -4.47 -15.94
C GLU A 164 -11.82 -5.07 -16.73
N GLY A 165 -11.40 -6.28 -16.36
CA GLY A 165 -10.25 -6.95 -16.93
C GLY A 165 -8.92 -6.44 -16.37
N THR A 166 -7.92 -7.31 -16.35
CA THR A 166 -6.61 -7.02 -15.75
C THR A 166 -5.93 -5.80 -16.39
N ALA A 167 -6.08 -5.59 -17.70
CA ALA A 167 -5.47 -4.46 -18.41
C ALA A 167 -6.04 -3.10 -17.99
N SER A 168 -7.37 -3.00 -17.75
CA SER A 168 -7.99 -1.77 -17.25
C SER A 168 -7.48 -1.44 -15.85
N ILE A 169 -7.47 -2.43 -14.96
CA ILE A 169 -6.99 -2.29 -13.58
C ILE A 169 -5.52 -1.84 -13.56
N GLN A 170 -4.67 -2.46 -14.37
CA GLN A 170 -3.27 -2.05 -14.53
C GLN A 170 -3.14 -0.60 -14.98
N SER A 171 -3.95 -0.17 -15.95
CA SER A 171 -3.98 1.22 -16.42
C SER A 171 -4.37 2.20 -15.31
N GLN A 172 -5.40 1.88 -14.53
CA GLN A 172 -5.84 2.71 -13.39
C GLN A 172 -4.77 2.79 -12.29
N HIS A 173 -4.12 1.67 -11.97
CA HIS A 173 -3.02 1.64 -11.02
C HIS A 173 -1.86 2.54 -11.46
N LEU A 174 -1.43 2.42 -12.72
CA LEU A 174 -0.38 3.25 -13.29
C LEU A 174 -0.74 4.73 -13.27
N LYS A 175 -2.00 5.08 -13.58
CA LYS A 175 -2.50 6.46 -13.51
C LYS A 175 -2.40 7.04 -12.09
N ALA A 176 -2.86 6.28 -11.09
CA ALA A 176 -2.78 6.69 -9.69
C ALA A 176 -1.34 6.82 -9.18
N MET A 177 -0.46 5.90 -9.57
CA MET A 177 0.97 5.97 -9.21
C MET A 177 1.65 7.18 -9.84
N ARG A 178 1.42 7.46 -11.14
CA ARG A 178 1.98 8.64 -11.82
C ARG A 178 1.55 9.94 -11.15
N TYR A 179 0.25 10.08 -10.90
CA TYR A 179 -0.28 11.24 -10.18
C TYR A 179 0.36 11.40 -8.79
N SER A 180 0.55 10.30 -8.06
CA SER A 180 1.21 10.30 -6.76
C SER A 180 2.68 10.74 -6.82
N ILE A 181 3.42 10.30 -7.85
CA ILE A 181 4.80 10.73 -8.10
C ILE A 181 4.85 12.23 -8.37
N GLU A 182 3.98 12.75 -9.23
CA GLU A 182 3.92 14.17 -9.58
C GLU A 182 3.64 15.04 -8.35
N LEU A 183 2.69 14.64 -7.50
CA LEU A 183 2.40 15.32 -6.24
C LEU A 183 3.62 15.34 -5.31
N TYR A 184 4.26 14.18 -5.14
CA TYR A 184 5.43 14.06 -4.26
C TYR A 184 6.64 14.88 -4.78
N GLN A 185 6.86 14.90 -6.09
CA GLN A 185 7.90 15.73 -6.72
C GLN A 185 7.66 17.22 -6.49
N LYS A 186 6.42 17.69 -6.74
CA LYS A 186 6.04 19.09 -6.50
C LYS A 186 6.25 19.50 -5.03
N GLN A 187 5.89 18.63 -4.09
CA GLN A 187 6.15 18.87 -2.67
C GLN A 187 7.65 18.99 -2.36
N ASN A 188 8.48 18.09 -2.88
CA ASN A 188 9.94 18.15 -2.65
C ASN A 188 10.58 19.40 -3.27
N GLU A 189 10.14 19.81 -4.46
CA GLU A 189 10.58 21.07 -5.06
C GLU A 189 10.18 22.28 -4.20
N GLN A 190 8.95 22.29 -3.69
CA GLN A 190 8.49 23.36 -2.82
C GLN A 190 9.33 23.43 -1.55
N TRP A 191 9.60 22.30 -0.90
CA TRP A 191 10.48 22.25 0.28
C TRP A 191 11.87 22.81 -0.01
N SER A 192 12.45 22.42 -1.15
CA SER A 192 13.76 22.91 -1.57
C SER A 192 13.77 24.44 -1.68
N ARG A 193 12.68 25.05 -2.16
CA ARG A 193 12.52 26.50 -2.22
C ARG A 193 12.27 27.12 -0.84
N SER A 194 11.37 26.54 -0.05
CA SER A 194 10.97 27.05 1.28
C SER A 194 12.13 27.07 2.27
N PHE A 195 13.05 26.11 2.18
CA PHE A 195 14.20 25.98 3.06
C PHE A 195 15.50 26.52 2.46
N ALA A 196 15.50 27.02 1.22
CA ALA A 196 16.70 27.59 0.60
C ALA A 196 17.29 28.75 1.42
N SER A 197 16.43 29.56 2.06
CA SER A 197 16.87 30.66 2.93
C SER A 197 17.68 30.20 4.14
N PHE A 198 17.48 28.96 4.60
CA PHE A 198 18.20 28.40 5.74
C PHE A 198 19.67 28.12 5.44
N ALA A 199 20.05 28.01 4.16
CA ALA A 199 21.46 27.90 3.78
C ALA A 199 22.29 29.13 4.20
N ASN A 200 21.64 30.28 4.39
CA ASN A 200 22.29 31.52 4.85
C ASN A 200 22.34 31.64 6.38
N LEU A 201 21.65 30.76 7.11
CA LEU A 201 21.70 30.74 8.57
C LEU A 201 23.00 30.07 9.00
N LYS A 202 23.90 30.83 9.62
CA LYS A 202 25.08 30.26 10.27
C LYS A 202 24.61 29.56 11.55
N PRO A 203 24.83 28.24 11.71
CA PRO A 203 24.50 27.59 12.96
C PRO A 203 25.44 28.13 14.05
N ASP A 204 24.90 28.82 15.03
CA ASP A 204 25.64 29.24 16.22
C ASP A 204 26.12 28.04 17.06
N VAL A 205 25.51 26.87 16.84
CA VAL A 205 25.87 25.59 17.47
C VAL A 205 26.35 24.61 16.41
N THR A 206 27.66 24.36 16.39
CA THR A 206 28.21 23.17 15.74
C THR A 206 28.15 22.01 16.73
N VAL A 207 27.19 21.11 16.56
CA VAL A 207 27.26 19.82 17.24
C VAL A 207 28.48 19.10 16.66
N LYS A 208 29.59 19.08 17.39
CA LYS A 208 30.71 18.20 17.06
C LYS A 208 30.12 16.79 17.02
N ALA A 209 30.14 16.15 15.86
CA ALA A 209 29.86 14.73 15.78
C ALA A 209 30.71 14.05 16.86
N LYS A 210 30.07 13.40 17.84
CA LYS A 210 30.80 12.49 18.72
C LYS A 210 31.55 11.58 17.76
N LYS A 211 32.88 11.61 17.83
CA LYS A 211 33.69 10.52 17.28
C LYS A 211 33.15 9.28 17.97
N THR A 212 32.27 8.56 17.29
CA THR A 212 32.05 7.17 17.63
C THR A 212 33.44 6.58 17.54
N GLU A 213 33.97 6.16 18.68
CA GLU A 213 35.15 5.31 18.76
C GLU A 213 34.75 3.98 18.09
N THR A 214 34.60 4.00 16.78
CA THR A 214 34.61 2.81 15.95
C THR A 214 36.05 2.70 15.51
N PRO A 215 36.77 1.62 15.86
CA PRO A 215 38.18 1.48 15.51
C PRO A 215 38.35 1.69 14.00
N VAL A 216 39.10 2.73 13.65
CA VAL A 216 39.41 3.14 12.26
C VAL A 216 40.20 2.06 11.49
N GLU A 217 40.53 0.93 12.13
CA GLU A 217 41.16 -0.21 11.49
C GLU A 217 40.18 -1.20 10.82
N GLU A 218 38.92 -1.31 11.24
CA GLU A 218 37.98 -2.27 10.61
C GLU A 218 37.33 -1.71 9.34
N SER A 219 37.12 -0.39 9.29
CA SER A 219 36.53 0.29 8.13
C SER A 219 37.49 0.39 6.94
N LYS A 220 38.81 0.33 7.15
CA LYS A 220 39.80 0.21 6.05
C LYS A 220 39.93 -1.21 5.49
N LYS A 221 39.72 -2.24 6.30
CA LYS A 221 39.71 -3.64 5.82
C LYS A 221 38.45 -3.97 5.02
N ASN A 222 37.29 -3.40 5.39
CA ASN A 222 36.05 -3.61 4.63
C ASN A 222 35.95 -2.75 3.36
N LYS A 223 36.50 -1.52 3.32
CA LYS A 223 36.57 -0.74 2.08
C LYS A 223 37.39 -1.43 0.97
N LYS A 224 38.53 -2.03 1.32
CA LYS A 224 39.33 -2.82 0.36
C LYS A 224 38.64 -4.10 -0.12
N LYS A 225 37.70 -4.65 0.66
CA LYS A 225 36.93 -5.83 0.26
C LYS A 225 35.76 -5.47 -0.66
N ILE A 226 35.17 -4.29 -0.46
CA ILE A 226 34.05 -3.79 -1.27
C ILE A 226 34.53 -3.19 -2.60
N GLU A 227 35.66 -2.47 -2.63
CA GLU A 227 36.23 -1.94 -3.89
C GLU A 227 36.74 -3.07 -4.80
N LYS A 228 37.30 -4.16 -4.24
CA LYS A 228 37.69 -5.34 -5.02
C LYS A 228 36.52 -6.13 -5.58
N LEU A 229 35.31 -5.96 -5.05
CA LEU A 229 34.11 -6.63 -5.57
C LEU A 229 33.44 -5.81 -6.68
N SER A 230 33.63 -4.48 -6.76
CA SER A 230 33.02 -3.65 -7.80
C SER A 230 33.83 -3.51 -9.09
N GLU A 231 35.10 -3.94 -9.10
CA GLU A 231 35.92 -3.98 -10.33
C GLU A 231 35.69 -5.25 -11.16
N GLY A 232 35.03 -6.28 -10.62
CA GLY A 232 34.77 -7.54 -11.31
C GLY A 232 33.49 -7.58 -12.17
N ASP A 233 32.57 -6.63 -12.00
CA ASP A 233 31.26 -6.64 -12.69
C ASP A 233 31.20 -5.71 -13.92
N LYS A 234 32.34 -5.28 -14.46
CA LYS A 234 32.40 -4.40 -15.64
C LYS A 234 32.71 -5.11 -16.96
N ASP A 235 32.92 -6.42 -16.95
CA ASP A 235 33.31 -7.20 -18.15
C ASP A 235 32.40 -8.43 -18.43
N LEU A 236 31.09 -8.36 -18.15
CA LEU A 236 30.09 -9.34 -18.59
C LEU A 236 28.83 -8.69 -19.15
#